data_AF-A0A2D9KY49-F1
#
_entry.id   AF-A0A2D9KY49-F1
#
_cell.length_a   1.000
_cell.length_b   1.000
_cell.length_c   1.000
_cell.angle_alpha   90.00
_cell.angle_beta   90.00
_cell.angle_gamma   90.00
#
_symmetry.space_group_name_H-M   'P 1'
#
loop_
_entity.id
_entity.type
_entity.pdbx_description
1 polymer ?
#
loop_
_entity_poly.entity_id
_entity_poly.type
_entity_poly.pdbx_seq_one_letter_code
_entity_poly.pdbx_strand_id
1 'polypeptide(L)' 'MEELIIQVIVMAILFLYPVWRIFKRAGLNPAISLTVLLPYTGILLSGIILAVSKWQFDVVTKGGK' A
#
# COMPACT_ATOMS: atom_id res chain seq x y z
N MET A 1 -9.71 27.05 6.25
CA MET A 1 -9.52 25.88 7.14
C MET A 1 -10.24 24.65 6.57
N GLU A 2 -11.52 24.77 6.22
CA GLU A 2 -12.31 23.66 5.67
C GLU A 2 -11.77 23.07 4.36
N GLU A 3 -11.34 23.92 3.41
CA GLU A 3 -10.75 23.45 2.14
C GLU A 3 -9.50 22.60 2.33
N LEU A 4 -8.63 22.97 3.28
CA LEU A 4 -7.42 22.21 3.58
C LEU A 4 -7.75 20.83 4.15
N ILE A 5 -8.78 20.74 5.00
CA ILE A 5 -9.23 19.47 5.56
C ILE A 5 -9.76 18.56 4.45
N ILE A 6 -10.60 19.09 3.56
CA ILE A 6 -11.13 18.34 2.41
C ILE A 6 -10.00 17.86 1.51
N GLN A 7 -9.04 18.74 1.18
CA GLN A 7 -7.90 18.40 0.33
C GLN A 7 -7.04 17.30 0.95
N VAL A 8 -6.76 17.36 2.25
CA VAL A 8 -6.00 16.34 2.98
C VAL A 8 -6.74 15.01 2.98
N ILE A 9 -8.04 15.00 3.22
CA ILE A 9 -8.86 13.77 3.20
C ILE A 9 -8.86 13.15 1.80
N VAL A 10 -9.07 13.95 0.76
CA VAL A 10 -9.07 13.47 -0.64
C VAL A 10 -7.70 12.89 -1.00
N MET A 11 -6.62 13.57 -0.65
CA MET A 11 -5.27 13.03 -0.85
C MET A 11 -5.05 11.74 -0.07
N ALA A 12 -5.43 11.70 1.21
CA ALA A 12 -5.29 10.52 2.05
C ALA A 12 -5.98 9.31 1.43
N ILE A 13 -7.19 9.46 0.91
CA ILE A 13 -7.94 8.38 0.24
C ILE A 13 -7.26 7.97 -1.08
N LEU A 14 -6.83 8.94 -1.88
CA LEU A 14 -6.14 8.70 -3.16
C LEU A 14 -4.83 7.92 -2.98
N PHE A 15 -4.10 8.13 -1.89
CA PHE A 15 -2.89 7.36 -1.57
C PHE A 15 -3.18 6.05 -0.84
N LEU A 16 -4.15 6.04 0.08
CA LEU A 16 -4.47 4.86 0.88
C LEU A 16 -4.98 3.70 0.02
N TYR A 17 -5.89 3.97 -0.92
CA TYR A 17 -6.47 2.93 -1.77
C TYR A 17 -5.44 2.13 -2.59
N PRO A 18 -4.52 2.76 -3.36
CA PRO A 18 -3.51 2.02 -4.10
C PRO A 18 -2.53 1.30 -3.19
N VAL A 19 -2.09 1.92 -2.08
CA VAL A 19 -1.17 1.28 -1.13
C VAL A 19 -1.82 0.05 -0.50
N TRP A 20 -3.07 0.14 -0.06
CA TRP A 20 -3.83 -1.00 0.42
C TRP A 20 -3.86 -2.14 -0.60
N ARG A 21 -4.12 -1.82 -1.86
CA ARG A 21 -4.19 -2.79 -2.95
C ARG A 21 -2.83 -3.44 -3.23
N ILE A 22 -1.73 -2.70 -3.09
CA ILE A 22 -0.37 -3.24 -3.20
C ILE A 22 -0.06 -4.18 -2.04
N PHE A 23 -0.37 -3.79 -0.80
CA PHE A 23 -0.18 -4.64 0.38
C PHE A 23 -0.94 -5.96 0.26
N LYS A 24 -2.21 -5.90 -0.19
CA LYS A 24 -3.00 -7.11 -0.46
C LYS A 24 -2.37 -8.02 -1.51
N ARG A 25 -1.80 -7.44 -2.58
CA ARG A 25 -1.10 -8.20 -3.64
C ARG A 25 0.23 -8.79 -3.18
N ALA A 26 0.93 -8.10 -2.29
CA ALA A 26 2.15 -8.61 -1.67
C ALA A 26 1.87 -9.75 -0.67
N GLY A 27 0.60 -10.08 -0.39
CA GLY A 27 0.21 -11.07 0.62
C GLY A 27 0.33 -10.54 2.05
N LEU A 28 0.45 -9.22 2.23
CA LEU A 28 0.52 -8.57 3.53
C LEU A 28 -0.88 -8.24 4.06
N ASN A 29 -1.00 -8.10 5.38
CA ASN A 29 -2.23 -7.59 5.99
C ASN A 29 -2.47 -6.14 5.52
N PRO A 30 -3.61 -5.85 4.85
CA PRO A 30 -3.88 -4.51 4.34
C PRO A 30 -3.98 -3.43 5.42
N ALA A 31 -4.23 -3.79 6.69
CA ALA A 31 -4.22 -2.83 7.79
C ALA A 31 -2.87 -2.09 7.93
N ILE A 32 -1.76 -2.72 7.52
CA ILE A 32 -0.43 -2.12 7.56
C ILE A 32 -0.31 -0.96 6.55
N SER A 33 -1.16 -0.91 5.53
CA SER A 33 -1.19 0.21 4.57
C SER A 33 -1.58 1.55 5.21
N LEU A 34 -2.22 1.54 6.39
CA LEU A 34 -2.52 2.75 7.17
C LEU A 34 -1.26 3.52 7.59
N THR A 35 -0.09 2.86 7.55
CA THR A 35 1.19 3.54 7.74
C THR A 35 1.39 4.68 6.75
N VAL A 36 0.80 4.63 5.54
CA VAL A 36 0.87 5.71 4.55
C VAL A 36 0.24 7.03 5.03
N LEU A 37 -0.68 6.96 6.00
CA LEU A 37 -1.34 8.14 6.56
C LEU A 37 -0.43 8.91 7.52
N LEU A 38 0.73 8.37 7.92
CA LEU A 38 1.68 9.12 8.71
C LEU A 38 2.24 10.29 7.89
N PRO A 39 2.18 11.53 8.41
CA PRO A 39 2.73 12.68 7.73
C PRO A 39 4.25 12.54 7.58
N TYR A 40 4.76 12.91 6.41
CA TYR A 40 6.18 12.86 6.01
C TYR A 40 6.81 11.46 5.89
N THR A 41 6.49 10.53 6.80
CA THR A 41 7.15 9.22 6.87
C THR A 41 6.31 8.08 6.31
N GLY A 42 5.01 8.27 6.08
CA GLY A 42 4.12 7.17 5.73
C GLY A 42 4.46 6.47 4.42
N ILE A 43 4.81 7.25 3.39
CA ILE A 43 5.25 6.69 2.10
C ILE A 43 6.57 5.92 2.27
N LEU A 44 7.54 6.48 3.00
CA LEU A 44 8.82 5.83 3.25
C LEU A 44 8.65 4.50 4.01
N LEU A 45 7.85 4.50 5.08
CA LEU A 45 7.56 3.29 5.86
C LEU A 45 6.86 2.23 5.01
N SER A 46 5.84 2.62 4.25
CA SER A 46 5.13 1.70 3.36
C SER A 46 6.07 1.10 2.30
N GLY A 47 7.00 1.89 1.77
CA GLY A 47 8.02 1.46 0.82
C GLY A 47 9.02 0.48 1.42
N ILE A 48 9.53 0.75 2.63
CA ILE A 48 10.45 -0.15 3.34
C ILE A 48 9.76 -1.49 3.62
N ILE A 49 8.53 -1.47 4.11
CA ILE A 49 7.75 -2.69 4.40
C ILE A 49 7.56 -3.51 3.12
N LEU A 50 7.19 -2.86 2.02
CA LEU A 50 7.00 -3.52 0.73
C LEU A 50 8.33 -4.06 0.15
N ALA A 51 9.43 -3.34 0.33
CA ALA A 51 10.75 -3.74 -0.16
C ALA A 51 11.29 -4.99 0.57
N VAL A 52 11.03 -5.11 1.87
CA VAL A 52 11.45 -6.28 2.67
C VAL A 52 10.44 -7.42 2.60
N SER A 53 9.19 -7.15 2.19
CA SER A 53 8.16 -8.18 2.08
C SER A 53 8.48 -9.21 1.01
N LYS A 54 8.07 -10.47 1.25
CA LYS A 54 8.17 -11.54 0.25
C LYS A 54 6.95 -11.50 -0.65
N TRP A 55 7.15 -11.11 -1.90
CA TRP A 55 6.06 -11.03 -2.88
C TRP A 55 5.68 -12.45 -3.33
N GLN A 56 4.40 -12.78 -3.19
CA GLN A 56 3.88 -14.05 -3.71
C GLN A 56 3.66 -13.90 -5.21
N PHE A 57 4.52 -14.52 -6.01
CA PHE A 57 4.30 -14.66 -7.44
C PHE A 57 3.57 -15.99 -7.66
N ASP A 58 2.44 -15.94 -8.38
CA ASP A 58 1.86 -17.15 -8.94
C ASP A 58 2.87 -17.71 -9.94
N VAL A 59 3.57 -18.77 -9.53
CA VAL A 59 4.34 -19.60 -10.45
C VAL A 59 3.32 -20.23 -11.39
N VAL A 60 3.15 -19.63 -12.57
CA VAL A 60 2.44 -20.27 -13.68
C VAL A 60 3.25 -21.51 -14.04
N THR A 61 2.93 -22.63 -13.41
CA THR A 61 3.45 -23.93 -13.79
C THR A 61 2.87 -24.22 -15.17
N LYS A 62 3.65 -23.89 -16.21
CA LYS A 62 3.34 -24.29 -17.58
C LYS A 62 3.28 -25.81 -17.55
N GLY A 63 2.07 -26.36 -17.61
CA GLY A 63 1.82 -27.80 -17.59
C GLY A 63 2.69 -28.48 -18.63
N GLY A 64 3.62 -29.30 -18.14
CA GLY A 64 4.32 -30.27 -18.94
C GLY A 64 3.42 -31.48 -19.15
N LYS A 65 3.35 -31.89 -20.42
CA LYS A 65 2.69 -33.06 -21.02
C LYS A 65 1.33 -32.78 -21.64
#